data_AF-A0A2G9XNR4-F1
#
_entry.id   AF-A0A2G9XNR4-F1
#
_cell.length_a   1.000
_cell.length_b   1.000
_cell.length_c   1.000
_cell.angle_alpha   90.00
_cell.angle_beta   90.00
_cell.angle_gamma   90.00
#
_symmetry.space_group_name_H-M   'P 1'
#
loop_
_entity.id
_entity.type
_entity.pdbx_description
1 polymer ?
#
loop_
_entity_poly.entity_id
_entity_poly.type
_entity_poly.pdbx_seq_one_letter_code
_entity_poly.pdbx_strand_id
1 'polypeptide(L)' 'MKLLAFIATLMTGALLIYATVDFPNWGDPYSPASRHVSPRYIEKTVEETAVPNMVTSVLADYRGYD' A
#
# COMPACT_ATOMS: atom_id res chain seq x y z
N MET A 1 -24.54 25.57 -7.12
CA MET A 1 -24.13 24.26 -6.57
C MET A 1 -23.03 23.59 -7.38
N LYS A 2 -23.13 23.47 -8.71
CA LYS A 2 -22.07 22.85 -9.55
C LYS A 2 -20.69 23.50 -9.42
N LEU A 3 -20.62 24.83 -9.38
CA LEU A 3 -19.36 25.56 -9.22
C LEU A 3 -18.68 25.31 -7.86
N LEU A 4 -19.46 25.31 -6.77
CA LEU A 4 -18.95 24.99 -5.43
C LEU A 4 -18.42 23.55 -5.35
N ALA A 5 -19.16 22.60 -5.95
CA ALA A 5 -18.70 21.22 -6.04
C ALA A 5 -17.41 21.11 -6.85
N PHE A 6 -17.29 21.83 -7.97
CA PHE A 6 -16.07 21.85 -8.79
C PHE A 6 -14.86 22.39 -8.02
N ILE A 7 -15.04 23.49 -7.29
CA ILE A 7 -13.98 24.07 -6.44
C ILE A 7 -13.59 23.07 -5.35
N ALA A 8 -14.55 22.43 -4.68
CA ALA A 8 -14.26 21.42 -3.66
C ALA A 8 -13.47 20.23 -4.23
N THR A 9 -13.81 19.75 -5.42
CA THR A 9 -13.07 18.68 -6.11
C THR A 9 -11.64 19.10 -6.42
N LEU A 10 -11.43 20.32 -6.96
CA LEU A 10 -10.09 20.82 -7.25
C LEU A 10 -9.24 20.96 -5.98
N MET A 11 -9.82 21.51 -4.91
CA MET A 11 -9.14 21.65 -3.62
C MET A 11 -8.75 20.29 -3.04
N THR A 12 -9.67 19.32 -3.08
CA THR A 12 -9.41 17.95 -2.60
C THR A 12 -8.33 17.28 -3.45
N GLY A 13 -8.40 17.39 -4.78
CA GLY A 13 -7.38 16.85 -5.67
C GLY A 13 -6.00 17.46 -5.43
N ALA A 14 -5.92 18.78 -5.28
CA ALA A 14 -4.67 19.48 -4.96
C ALA A 14 -4.10 19.03 -3.59
N LEU A 15 -4.95 18.86 -2.59
CA LEU A 15 -4.56 18.34 -1.27
C LEU A 15 -4.00 16.91 -1.37
N LEU A 16 -4.65 16.03 -2.13
CA LEU A 16 -4.18 14.66 -2.34
C LEU A 16 -2.83 14.62 -3.07
N ILE A 17 -2.61 15.47 -4.08
CA ILE A 17 -1.31 15.61 -4.75
C ILE A 17 -0.25 16.15 -3.79
N TYR A 18 -0.58 17.15 -2.97
CA TYR A 18 0.36 17.68 -1.99
C TYR A 18 0.77 16.61 -0.97
N ALA A 19 -0.17 15.80 -0.50
CA ALA A 19 0.11 14.72 0.45
C ALA A 19 1.07 13.65 -0.08
N THR A 20 1.21 13.49 -1.42
CA THR A 20 2.17 12.52 -1.97
C THR A 20 3.63 12.92 -1.75
N VAL A 21 3.91 14.17 -1.39
CA VAL A 21 5.28 14.64 -1.07
C VAL A 21 5.82 13.96 0.19
N ASP A 22 4.95 13.56 1.11
CA ASP A 22 5.33 12.86 2.35
C ASP A 22 5.56 11.35 2.14
N PHE A 23 5.30 10.82 0.95
CA PHE A 23 5.51 9.41 0.66
C PHE A 23 7.00 9.10 0.51
N PRO A 24 7.43 7.85 0.80
CA PRO A 24 8.76 7.40 0.45
C PRO A 24 9.04 7.62 -1.05
N ASN A 25 10.30 7.88 -1.39
CA ASN A 25 10.70 7.99 -2.78
C ASN A 25 10.32 6.73 -3.55
N TRP A 26 9.99 6.90 -4.83
CA TRP A 26 9.65 5.78 -5.69
C TRP A 26 10.79 4.75 -5.71
N GLY A 27 10.46 3.51 -5.36
CA GLY A 27 11.42 2.40 -5.31
C GLY A 27 12.42 2.47 -4.15
N ASP A 28 12.18 3.26 -3.11
CA ASP A 28 13.07 3.35 -1.95
C ASP A 28 13.20 1.98 -1.23
N PRO A 29 14.40 1.36 -1.21
CA PRO A 29 14.62 0.09 -0.50
C PRO A 29 14.51 0.25 1.02
N TYR A 30 14.61 1.47 1.54
CA TYR A 30 14.49 1.78 2.97
C TYR A 30 13.07 2.16 3.39
N SER A 31 12.11 2.16 2.46
CA SER A 31 10.70 2.41 2.78
C SER A 31 10.18 1.41 3.83
N PRO A 32 9.20 1.80 4.68
CA PRO A 32 8.69 0.93 5.73
C PRO A 32 8.18 -0.43 5.22
N ALA A 33 7.50 -0.45 4.07
CA ALA A 33 7.02 -1.69 3.46
C ALA A 33 8.19 -2.61 3.05
N SER A 34 9.21 -2.05 2.37
CA SER A 34 10.39 -2.79 1.91
C SER A 34 11.25 -3.35 3.04
N ARG A 35 11.29 -2.68 4.21
CA ARG A 35 12.12 -3.11 5.35
C ARG A 35 11.42 -4.03 6.35
N HIS A 36 10.11 -3.92 6.49
CA HIS A 36 9.40 -4.62 7.56
C HIS A 36 8.49 -5.74 7.07
N VAL A 37 7.61 -5.44 6.11
CA VAL A 37 6.52 -6.36 5.75
C VAL A 37 6.91 -7.24 4.57
N SER A 38 7.46 -6.64 3.51
CA SER A 38 7.84 -7.38 2.29
C SER A 38 8.84 -8.52 2.56
N PRO A 39 9.92 -8.34 3.34
CA PRO A 39 10.88 -9.43 3.58
C PRO A 39 10.22 -10.66 4.22
N ARG A 40 9.32 -10.44 5.20
CA ARG A 40 8.61 -11.54 5.86
C ARG A 40 7.70 -12.29 4.89
N TYR A 41 6.91 -11.59 4.09
CA TYR A 41 6.04 -12.27 3.12
C TYR A 41 6.83 -13.00 2.04
N ILE A 42 7.98 -12.48 1.62
CA ILE A 42 8.85 -13.13 0.63
C ILE A 42 9.51 -14.37 1.23
N GLU A 43 10.13 -14.25 2.41
CA GLU A 43 10.97 -15.29 3.00
C GLU A 43 10.16 -16.36 3.74
N LYS A 44 9.01 -15.99 4.33
CA LYS A 44 8.25 -16.86 5.23
C LYS A 44 6.94 -17.39 4.65
N THR A 45 6.60 -17.08 3.39
CA THR A 45 5.33 -17.55 2.78
C THR A 45 5.13 -19.05 2.94
N VAL A 46 6.08 -19.87 2.51
CA VAL A 46 5.93 -21.34 2.56
C VAL A 46 5.92 -21.85 4.00
N GLU A 47 6.78 -21.31 4.85
CA GLU A 47 6.94 -21.73 6.25
C GLU A 47 5.68 -21.47 7.08
N GLU A 48 5.02 -20.33 6.87
CA GLU A 48 3.91 -19.88 7.71
C GLU A 48 2.53 -20.24 7.16
N THR A 49 2.42 -20.46 5.85
CA THR A 49 1.12 -20.66 5.19
C THR A 49 1.02 -21.97 4.39
N ALA A 50 2.14 -22.67 4.20
CA ALA A 50 2.24 -23.82 3.27
C ALA A 50 1.86 -23.49 1.81
N VAL A 51 1.73 -22.21 1.46
CA VAL A 51 1.40 -21.73 0.10
C VAL A 51 2.65 -21.12 -0.56
N PRO A 52 3.07 -21.61 -1.74
CA PRO A 52 4.27 -21.12 -2.42
C PRO A 52 4.05 -19.77 -3.13
N ASN A 53 2.81 -19.42 -3.43
CA ASN A 53 2.48 -18.13 -4.03
C ASN A 53 2.29 -17.08 -2.93
N MET A 54 3.25 -16.16 -2.82
CA MET A 54 3.21 -15.06 -1.85
C MET A 54 1.96 -14.18 -1.96
N VAL A 55 1.45 -13.94 -3.17
CA VAL A 55 0.24 -13.11 -3.33
C VAL A 55 -0.98 -13.83 -2.77
N THR A 56 -1.12 -15.12 -3.08
CA THR A 56 -2.21 -15.95 -2.54
C THR A 56 -2.13 -16.05 -1.02
N SER A 57 -0.94 -16.27 -0.45
CA SER A 57 -0.78 -16.38 0.99
C SER A 57 -1.07 -15.07 1.73
N VAL A 58 -0.74 -13.92 1.13
CA VAL A 58 -1.12 -12.61 1.70
C VAL A 58 -2.63 -12.43 1.71
N LEU A 59 -3.33 -12.75 0.62
CA LEU A 59 -4.78 -12.54 0.52
C LEU A 59 -5.60 -13.55 1.31
N ALA A 60 -5.18 -14.81 1.38
CA ALA A 60 -5.97 -15.88 2.01
C ALA A 60 -5.60 -16.14 3.47
N ASP A 61 -4.31 -16.01 3.83
CA ASP A 61 -3.81 -16.41 5.15
C ASP A 61 -3.48 -15.20 6.03
N TYR A 62 -2.58 -14.31 5.59
CA TYR A 62 -2.17 -13.15 6.43
C TYR A 62 -3.27 -12.10 6.56
N ARG A 63 -3.94 -11.75 5.44
CA ARG A 63 -4.98 -10.72 5.37
C ARG A 63 -6.32 -11.31 4.93
N GLY A 64 -6.60 -12.55 5.34
CA GLY A 64 -7.83 -13.26 4.95
C GLY A 64 -9.15 -12.64 5.45
N TYR A 65 -9.08 -11.68 6.38
CA TYR A 65 -10.26 -10.94 6.86
C TYR A 65 -10.53 -9.64 6.09
N ASP A 66 -9.50 -9.07 5.46
CA ASP A 66 -9.59 -7.78 4.74
C ASP A 66 -10.44 -7.91 3.46
#